data_AF-A0A838HKF2-F1
#
_entry.id   AF-A0A838HKF2-F1
#
_cell.length_a   1.000
_cell.length_b   1.000
_cell.length_c   1.000
_cell.angle_alpha   90.00
_cell.angle_beta   90.00
_cell.angle_gamma   90.00
#
_symmetry.space_group_name_H-M   'P 1'
#
loop_
_entity.id
_entity.type
_entity.pdbx_description
1 polymer ?
#
loop_
_entity_poly.entity_id
_entity_poly.type
_entity_poly.pdbx_seq_one_letter_code
_entity_poly.pdbx_strand_id
1 'polypeptide(L)'
;FLKYELDSYLMGRAFEQKKELPLMLVENQQYIHYNKGSLAMYALRDVLGEERLNQALARYVQAVKFQQPPYTNSVEFLSYVRAATPDSLRYVLTDLFETITLWDNRTLSATVTPLAGGRYAVDLEIQARKMRADSLGTETPVQMNDLVDIGVFAPARRGEKEGRLLYLQKHRIRSGNQRIQVEVGERPARAGVDPLHKLIDRISDDNVVGIREGRVTPAAAGPV
;
A
#
# COMPACT_ATOMS: atom_id res chain seq x y z
N PHE A 1 4.87 12.98 -2.31
CA PHE A 1 3.45 13.14 -2.62
C PHE A 1 2.61 12.20 -1.77
N LEU A 2 2.60 10.89 -2.00
CA LEU A 2 1.71 9.96 -1.27
C LEU A 2 1.84 10.04 0.26
N LYS A 3 3.06 10.08 0.81
CA LYS A 3 3.26 10.32 2.24
C LYS A 3 2.58 11.59 2.76
N TYR A 4 2.68 12.68 2.01
CA TYR A 4 2.06 13.95 2.39
C TYR A 4 0.52 13.87 2.39
N GLU A 5 -0.06 13.21 1.39
CA GLU A 5 -1.51 12.96 1.32
C GLU A 5 -1.96 12.04 2.46
N LEU A 6 -1.20 10.98 2.76
CA LEU A 6 -1.45 10.09 3.88
C LEU A 6 -1.44 10.83 5.22
N ASP A 7 -0.38 11.58 5.49
CA ASP A 7 -0.24 12.33 6.74
C ASP A 7 -1.37 13.37 6.88
N SER A 8 -1.76 14.03 5.78
CA SER A 8 -2.88 15.00 5.77
C SER A 8 -4.24 14.32 6.00
N TYR A 9 -4.47 13.15 5.40
CA TYR A 9 -5.68 12.36 5.64
C TYR A 9 -5.78 11.94 7.11
N LEU A 10 -4.71 11.37 7.67
CA LEU A 10 -4.68 10.90 9.06
C LEU A 10 -4.85 12.05 10.05
N MET A 11 -4.24 13.21 9.77
CA MET A 11 -4.46 14.43 10.55
C MET A 11 -5.93 14.87 10.50
N GLY A 12 -6.52 14.96 9.30
CA GLY A 12 -7.91 15.35 9.13
C GLY A 12 -8.88 14.42 9.86
N ARG A 13 -8.63 13.10 9.78
CA ARG A 13 -9.38 12.08 10.53
C ARG A 13 -9.30 12.27 12.03
N ALA A 14 -8.12 12.61 12.57
CA ALA A 14 -7.94 12.84 14.01
C ALA A 14 -8.72 14.06 14.53
N PHE A 15 -9.03 15.03 13.65
CA PHE A 15 -9.81 16.23 13.98
C PHE A 15 -11.28 16.17 13.54
N GLU A 16 -11.75 15.06 12.96
CA GLU A 16 -13.16 14.88 12.60
C GLU A 16 -14.03 14.81 13.86
N GLN A 17 -15.09 15.62 13.91
CA GLN A 17 -15.94 15.79 15.10
C GLN A 17 -17.34 15.21 14.93
N LYS A 18 -17.75 14.88 13.71
CA LYS A 18 -19.09 14.40 13.40
C LYS A 18 -19.08 12.91 13.13
N LYS A 19 -18.58 12.53 11.96
CA LYS A 19 -18.47 11.15 11.51
C LYS A 19 -17.59 11.09 10.28
N GLU A 20 -16.83 10.02 10.13
CA GLU A 20 -16.19 9.71 8.85
C GLU A 20 -17.15 8.91 7.96
N LEU A 21 -17.16 9.20 6.66
CA LEU A 21 -17.85 8.42 5.64
C LEU A 21 -16.85 7.66 4.77
N PRO A 22 -17.20 6.47 4.25
CA PRO A 22 -16.47 5.86 3.15
C PRO A 22 -16.32 6.83 1.98
N LEU A 23 -15.22 6.73 1.22
CA LEU A 23 -14.94 7.64 0.11
C LEU A 23 -16.06 7.64 -0.94
N MET A 24 -16.75 6.51 -1.11
CA MET A 24 -17.92 6.39 -1.99
C MET A 24 -19.10 7.25 -1.54
N LEU A 25 -19.26 7.53 -0.25
CA LEU A 25 -20.43 8.21 0.32
C LEU A 25 -20.12 9.62 0.82
N VAL A 26 -18.90 10.10 0.59
CA VAL A 26 -18.45 11.35 1.17
C VAL A 26 -19.19 12.56 0.61
N GLU A 27 -19.47 13.51 1.47
CA GLU A 27 -20.21 14.73 1.11
C GLU A 27 -19.35 15.99 1.19
N ASN A 28 -18.93 16.41 2.39
CA ASN A 28 -18.23 17.68 2.63
C ASN A 28 -17.05 17.50 3.60
N GLN A 29 -16.21 16.50 3.34
CA GLN A 29 -15.04 16.18 4.17
C GLN A 29 -13.78 16.28 3.31
N GLN A 30 -13.11 17.44 3.32
CA GLN A 30 -11.99 17.73 2.43
C GLN A 30 -10.85 16.72 2.54
N TYR A 31 -10.53 16.28 3.76
CA TYR A 31 -9.48 15.28 4.01
C TYR A 31 -9.79 13.93 3.36
N ILE A 32 -11.06 13.64 3.11
CA ILE A 32 -11.49 12.44 2.39
C ILE A 32 -11.47 12.69 0.88
N HIS A 33 -12.02 13.81 0.39
CA HIS A 33 -12.13 14.05 -1.06
C HIS A 33 -10.76 14.14 -1.74
N TYR A 34 -9.86 14.92 -1.14
CA TYR A 34 -8.55 15.21 -1.74
C TYR A 34 -7.51 14.19 -1.30
N ASN A 35 -7.35 13.98 0.01
CA ASN A 35 -6.24 13.18 0.52
C ASN A 35 -6.53 11.68 0.40
N LYS A 36 -7.63 11.19 0.97
CA LYS A 36 -8.03 9.77 0.77
C LYS A 36 -8.32 9.46 -0.69
N GLY A 37 -8.97 10.39 -1.41
CA GLY A 37 -9.27 10.25 -2.83
C GLY A 37 -8.03 10.05 -3.69
N SER A 38 -6.97 10.85 -3.47
CA SER A 38 -5.72 10.72 -4.23
C SER A 38 -4.99 9.40 -3.94
N LEU A 39 -4.93 8.98 -2.67
CA LEU A 39 -4.37 7.68 -2.27
C LEU A 39 -5.15 6.52 -2.92
N ALA A 40 -6.48 6.55 -2.82
CA ALA A 40 -7.35 5.51 -3.38
C ALA A 40 -7.19 5.39 -4.90
N MET A 41 -7.18 6.51 -5.62
CA MET A 41 -7.02 6.48 -7.08
C MET A 41 -5.61 6.04 -7.50
N TYR A 42 -4.57 6.40 -6.73
CA TYR A 42 -3.22 5.92 -7.00
C TYR A 42 -3.11 4.41 -6.78
N ALA A 43 -3.60 3.90 -5.65
CA ALA A 43 -3.59 2.47 -5.32
C ALA A 43 -4.41 1.66 -6.33
N LEU A 44 -5.58 2.17 -6.75
CA LEU A 44 -6.41 1.56 -7.77
C LEU A 44 -5.69 1.43 -9.11
N ARG A 45 -5.02 2.51 -9.57
CA ARG A 45 -4.20 2.49 -10.79
C ARG A 45 -3.06 1.49 -10.68
N ASP A 46 -2.40 1.45 -9.54
CA ASP A 46 -1.25 0.57 -9.28
C ASP A 46 -1.63 -0.91 -9.27
N VAL A 47 -2.84 -1.24 -8.80
CA VAL A 47 -3.36 -2.61 -8.77
C VAL A 47 -3.94 -3.05 -10.11
N LEU A 48 -4.72 -2.18 -10.79
CA LEU A 48 -5.40 -2.54 -12.04
C LEU A 48 -4.55 -2.35 -13.29
N GLY A 49 -3.54 -1.49 -13.21
CA GLY A 49 -2.83 -0.97 -14.36
C GLY A 49 -3.56 0.24 -14.97
N GLU A 50 -2.77 1.15 -15.54
CA GLU A 50 -3.25 2.39 -16.12
C GLU A 50 -4.22 2.17 -17.29
N GLU A 51 -3.88 1.27 -18.22
CA GLU A 51 -4.71 1.02 -19.40
C GLU A 51 -6.12 0.56 -19.03
N ARG A 52 -6.22 -0.44 -18.15
CA ARG A 52 -7.50 -1.01 -17.70
C ARG A 52 -8.35 0.03 -16.99
N LEU A 53 -7.74 0.81 -16.09
CA LEU A 53 -8.45 1.88 -15.39
C LEU A 53 -8.92 2.95 -16.36
N ASN A 54 -8.07 3.43 -17.26
CA ASN A 54 -8.41 4.46 -18.24
C ASN A 54 -9.53 4.01 -19.18
N GLN A 55 -9.55 2.74 -19.61
CA GLN A 55 -10.65 2.19 -20.40
C GLN A 55 -11.98 2.19 -19.62
N ALA A 56 -11.96 1.85 -18.33
CA ALA A 56 -13.15 1.90 -17.48
C ALA A 56 -13.67 3.34 -17.31
N LEU A 57 -12.75 4.29 -17.08
CA LEU A 57 -13.07 5.72 -16.97
C LEU A 57 -13.64 6.28 -18.27
N ALA A 58 -13.06 5.91 -19.41
CA ALA A 58 -13.55 6.34 -20.72
C ALA A 58 -14.98 5.83 -20.96
N ARG A 59 -15.27 4.57 -20.65
CA ARG A 59 -16.64 4.01 -20.76
C ARG A 59 -17.62 4.74 -19.87
N TYR A 60 -17.26 4.98 -18.61
CA TYR A 60 -18.08 5.74 -17.68
C TYR A 60 -18.40 7.14 -18.21
N VAL A 61 -17.38 7.91 -18.60
CA VAL A 61 -17.55 9.26 -19.15
C VAL A 61 -18.42 9.25 -20.40
N GLN A 62 -18.22 8.30 -21.32
CA GLN A 62 -19.04 8.21 -22.53
C GLN A 62 -20.51 7.90 -22.23
N ALA A 63 -20.79 7.13 -21.17
CA ALA A 63 -22.15 6.80 -20.77
C ALA A 63 -22.89 7.98 -20.13
N VAL A 64 -22.20 8.80 -19.33
CA VAL A 64 -22.83 9.85 -18.50
C VAL A 64 -22.64 11.27 -19.04
N LYS A 65 -21.81 11.47 -20.08
CA LYS A 65 -21.57 12.80 -20.65
C LYS A 65 -22.90 13.42 -21.13
N PHE A 66 -23.10 14.70 -20.79
CA PHE A 66 -24.28 15.49 -21.18
C PHE A 66 -25.64 14.92 -20.72
N GLN A 67 -25.65 14.00 -19.76
CA GLN A 67 -26.90 13.47 -19.22
C GLN A 67 -27.73 14.57 -18.55
N GLN A 68 -29.04 14.44 -18.65
CA GLN A 68 -29.98 15.24 -17.87
C GLN A 68 -30.19 14.60 -16.49
N PRO A 69 -30.76 15.33 -15.51
CA PRO A 69 -31.07 14.76 -14.20
C PRO A 69 -31.90 13.46 -14.30
N PRO A 70 -31.65 12.47 -13.41
CA PRO A 70 -30.69 12.51 -12.31
C PRO A 70 -29.23 12.38 -12.78
N TYR A 71 -28.33 13.14 -12.16
CA TYR A 71 -26.91 13.05 -12.47
C TYR A 71 -26.26 11.82 -11.82
N THR A 72 -25.25 11.31 -12.49
CA THR A 72 -24.36 10.24 -12.03
C THR A 72 -23.78 10.52 -10.65
N ASN A 73 -23.43 9.45 -9.96
CA ASN A 73 -22.83 9.49 -8.64
C ASN A 73 -21.67 8.48 -8.53
N SER A 74 -21.06 8.44 -7.35
CA SER A 74 -19.97 7.52 -7.01
C SER A 74 -20.34 6.04 -7.11
N VAL A 75 -21.61 5.68 -6.87
CA VAL A 75 -22.11 4.30 -7.00
C VAL A 75 -22.05 3.85 -8.45
N GLU A 76 -22.56 4.68 -9.35
CA GLU A 76 -22.51 4.41 -10.78
C GLU A 76 -21.06 4.35 -11.27
N PHE A 77 -20.23 5.34 -10.91
CA PHE A 77 -18.79 5.33 -11.21
C PHE A 77 -18.10 4.02 -10.79
N LEU A 78 -18.30 3.57 -9.55
CA LEU A 78 -17.67 2.35 -9.04
C LEU A 78 -18.20 1.09 -9.72
N SER A 79 -19.40 1.11 -10.28
CA SER A 79 -19.90 -0.03 -11.06
C SER A 79 -19.07 -0.27 -12.33
N TYR A 80 -18.64 0.79 -13.03
CA TYR A 80 -17.75 0.68 -14.20
C TYR A 80 -16.35 0.20 -13.81
N VAL A 81 -15.81 0.72 -12.71
CA VAL A 81 -14.51 0.28 -12.18
C VAL A 81 -14.58 -1.20 -11.76
N ARG A 82 -15.65 -1.62 -11.08
CA ARG A 82 -15.88 -3.01 -10.68
C ARG A 82 -15.99 -3.96 -11.86
N ALA A 83 -16.69 -3.57 -12.92
CA ALA A 83 -16.80 -4.35 -14.14
C ALA A 83 -15.42 -4.56 -14.82
N ALA A 84 -14.51 -3.59 -14.70
CA ALA A 84 -13.14 -3.72 -15.21
C ALA A 84 -12.19 -4.47 -14.26
N THR A 85 -12.56 -4.64 -12.99
CA THR A 85 -11.71 -5.21 -11.94
C THR A 85 -11.85 -6.74 -11.87
N PRO A 86 -10.75 -7.51 -12.05
CA PRO A 86 -10.75 -8.96 -11.86
C PRO A 86 -11.22 -9.36 -10.46
N ASP A 87 -11.93 -10.49 -10.35
CA ASP A 87 -12.51 -10.98 -9.08
C ASP A 87 -11.48 -11.05 -7.95
N SER A 88 -10.26 -11.50 -8.25
CA SER A 88 -9.15 -11.60 -7.30
C SER A 88 -8.65 -10.26 -6.75
N LEU A 89 -9.05 -9.13 -7.35
CA LEU A 89 -8.66 -7.77 -6.98
C LEU A 89 -9.85 -6.91 -6.52
N ARG A 90 -11.10 -7.42 -6.58
CA ARG A 90 -12.29 -6.65 -6.21
C ARG A 90 -12.31 -6.19 -4.76
N TYR A 91 -11.61 -6.91 -3.87
CA TYR A 91 -11.45 -6.52 -2.46
C TYR A 91 -10.90 -5.08 -2.31
N VAL A 92 -10.03 -4.65 -3.24
CA VAL A 92 -9.44 -3.31 -3.26
C VAL A 92 -10.50 -2.22 -3.38
N LEU A 93 -11.59 -2.47 -4.11
CA LEU A 93 -12.69 -1.49 -4.21
C LEU A 93 -13.42 -1.33 -2.88
N THR A 94 -13.64 -2.45 -2.18
CA THR A 94 -14.26 -2.43 -0.87
C THR A 94 -13.40 -1.68 0.14
N ASP A 95 -12.10 -1.94 0.15
CA ASP A 95 -11.21 -1.33 1.13
C ASP A 95 -10.95 0.15 0.86
N LEU A 96 -10.82 0.55 -0.41
CA LEU A 96 -10.51 1.94 -0.78
C LEU A 96 -11.74 2.84 -0.81
N PHE A 97 -12.91 2.33 -1.21
CA PHE A 97 -14.08 3.17 -1.50
C PHE A 97 -15.29 2.90 -0.60
N GLU A 98 -15.60 1.64 -0.31
CA GLU A 98 -16.85 1.25 0.36
C GLU A 98 -16.73 1.24 1.89
N THR A 99 -15.51 1.19 2.41
CA THR A 99 -15.24 1.10 3.84
C THR A 99 -14.21 2.14 4.28
N ILE A 100 -14.09 2.29 5.59
CA ILE A 100 -13.01 3.06 6.20
C ILE A 100 -11.94 2.05 6.63
N THR A 101 -11.07 1.68 5.69
CA THR A 101 -10.01 0.70 5.93
C THR A 101 -8.69 1.40 6.23
N LEU A 102 -8.01 0.90 7.26
CA LEU A 102 -6.68 1.35 7.69
C LEU A 102 -5.76 0.14 7.79
N TRP A 103 -4.50 0.34 7.47
CA TRP A 103 -3.47 -0.67 7.65
C TRP A 103 -2.50 -0.26 8.77
N ASP A 104 -1.80 -1.26 9.29
CA ASP A 104 -0.71 -1.11 10.24
C ASP A 104 0.32 -2.18 9.86
N ASN A 105 1.15 -1.83 8.87
CA ASN A 105 2.19 -2.66 8.31
C ASN A 105 3.53 -2.13 8.78
N ARG A 106 4.29 -3.00 9.43
CA ARG A 106 5.58 -2.65 10.00
C ARG A 106 6.64 -3.60 9.52
N THR A 107 7.81 -3.06 9.18
CA THR A 107 9.01 -3.89 9.06
C THR A 107 9.70 -3.98 10.41
N LEU A 108 9.72 -5.16 10.99
CA LEU A 108 10.34 -5.44 12.30
C LEU A 108 11.86 -5.48 12.18
N SER A 109 12.36 -6.15 11.14
CA SER A 109 13.79 -6.28 10.88
C SER A 109 14.05 -6.53 9.40
N ALA A 110 15.26 -6.17 8.95
CA ALA A 110 15.77 -6.54 7.63
C ALA A 110 17.25 -6.91 7.74
N THR A 111 17.62 -8.07 7.22
CA THR A 111 19.00 -8.55 7.20
C THR A 111 19.47 -8.88 5.80
N VAL A 112 20.75 -8.70 5.52
CA VAL A 112 21.37 -9.04 4.25
C VAL A 112 22.40 -10.16 4.40
N THR A 113 22.40 -11.07 3.44
CA THR A 113 23.43 -12.11 3.28
C THR A 113 24.01 -12.03 1.87
N PRO A 114 25.34 -11.84 1.71
CA PRO A 114 25.99 -11.93 0.40
C PRO A 114 25.81 -13.32 -0.22
N LEU A 115 25.54 -13.36 -1.53
CA LEU A 115 25.42 -14.58 -2.33
C LEU A 115 26.55 -14.66 -3.36
N ALA A 116 26.70 -15.82 -3.99
CA ALA A 116 27.59 -16.00 -5.13
C ALA A 116 27.20 -15.05 -6.30
N GLY A 117 28.20 -14.63 -7.08
CA GLY A 117 27.98 -13.78 -8.25
C GLY A 117 27.61 -12.33 -7.93
N GLY A 118 27.93 -11.84 -6.73
CA GLY A 118 27.71 -10.44 -6.35
C GLY A 118 26.24 -10.08 -6.03
N ARG A 119 25.38 -11.10 -5.85
CA ARG A 119 23.99 -10.91 -5.42
C ARG A 119 23.89 -10.86 -3.89
N TYR A 120 22.74 -10.43 -3.40
CA TYR A 120 22.44 -10.36 -1.97
C TYR A 120 21.04 -10.88 -1.70
N ALA A 121 20.90 -11.79 -0.74
CA ALA A 121 19.61 -12.16 -0.16
C ALA A 121 19.24 -11.14 0.92
N VAL A 122 18.02 -10.62 0.85
CA VAL A 122 17.44 -9.73 1.86
C VAL A 122 16.27 -10.46 2.51
N ASP A 123 16.39 -10.68 3.81
CA ASP A 123 15.36 -11.29 4.64
C ASP A 123 14.70 -10.20 5.48
N LEU A 124 13.38 -10.07 5.33
CA LEU A 124 12.55 -9.14 6.07
C LEU A 124 11.66 -9.91 7.05
N GLU A 125 11.57 -9.44 8.27
CA GLU A 125 10.47 -9.79 9.18
C GLU A 125 9.50 -8.61 9.23
N ILE A 126 8.24 -8.88 8.94
CA ILE A 126 7.18 -7.87 8.93
C ILE A 126 6.06 -8.28 9.89
N GLN A 127 5.29 -7.30 10.36
CA GLN A 127 4.00 -7.49 10.98
C GLN A 127 2.97 -6.70 10.18
N ALA A 128 1.81 -7.29 9.91
CA ALA A 128 0.74 -6.61 9.20
C ALA A 128 -0.60 -6.75 9.92
N ARG A 129 -1.39 -5.68 9.94
CA ARG A 129 -2.77 -5.67 10.43
C ARG A 129 -3.61 -4.81 9.50
N LYS A 130 -4.91 -5.13 9.47
CA LYS A 130 -5.92 -4.39 8.73
C LYS A 130 -7.11 -4.17 9.65
N MET A 131 -7.57 -2.93 9.69
CA MET A 131 -8.63 -2.47 10.56
C MET A 131 -9.73 -1.85 9.70
N ARG A 132 -10.99 -2.02 10.12
CA ARG A 132 -12.11 -1.25 9.61
C ARG A 132 -12.67 -0.39 10.71
N ALA A 133 -12.80 0.90 10.42
CA ALA A 133 -13.49 1.82 11.30
C ALA A 133 -14.96 1.93 10.93
N ASP A 134 -15.81 2.09 11.94
CA ASP A 134 -17.15 2.63 11.76
C ASP A 134 -17.11 4.15 11.58
N SER A 135 -18.29 4.76 11.44
CA SER A 135 -18.42 6.20 11.23
C SER A 135 -17.98 7.04 12.43
N LEU A 136 -17.95 6.46 13.64
CA LEU A 136 -17.51 7.12 14.87
C LEU A 136 -16.01 6.90 15.16
N GLY A 137 -15.32 6.16 14.28
CA GLY A 137 -13.90 5.87 14.42
C GLY A 137 -13.60 4.59 15.21
N THR A 138 -14.60 3.79 15.61
CA THR A 138 -14.35 2.52 16.29
C THR A 138 -13.70 1.53 15.33
N GLU A 139 -12.45 1.17 15.60
CA GLU A 139 -11.67 0.28 14.75
C GLU A 139 -11.80 -1.19 15.17
N THR A 140 -12.14 -2.05 14.20
CA THR A 140 -12.25 -3.50 14.37
C THR A 140 -11.26 -4.22 13.46
N PRO A 141 -10.50 -5.22 13.98
CA PRO A 141 -9.61 -6.01 13.13
C PRO A 141 -10.38 -6.77 12.05
N VAL A 142 -9.82 -6.81 10.85
CA VAL A 142 -10.29 -7.67 9.76
C VAL A 142 -9.15 -8.51 9.20
N GLN A 143 -9.49 -9.62 8.56
CA GLN A 143 -8.50 -10.47 7.91
C GLN A 143 -7.86 -9.71 6.74
N MET A 144 -6.53 -9.72 6.69
CA MET A 144 -5.76 -9.18 5.59
C MET A 144 -5.32 -10.32 4.66
N ASN A 145 -5.43 -10.10 3.36
CA ASN A 145 -4.90 -10.98 2.31
C ASN A 145 -4.63 -10.14 1.06
N ASP A 146 -3.76 -9.16 1.21
CA ASP A 146 -3.67 -8.01 0.31
C ASP A 146 -2.36 -8.10 -0.49
N LEU A 147 -2.38 -7.62 -1.74
CA LEU A 147 -1.15 -7.38 -2.48
C LEU A 147 -0.51 -6.08 -1.97
N VAL A 148 0.68 -6.19 -1.39
CA VAL A 148 1.45 -5.06 -0.85
C VAL A 148 2.84 -5.09 -1.44
N ASP A 149 3.39 -3.93 -1.78
CA ASP A 149 4.74 -3.87 -2.30
C ASP A 149 5.76 -4.15 -1.20
N ILE A 150 6.75 -4.99 -1.52
CA ILE A 150 8.00 -5.10 -0.79
C ILE A 150 9.04 -4.40 -1.61
N GLY A 151 9.81 -3.51 -0.98
CA GLY A 151 10.89 -2.81 -1.64
C GLY A 151 12.22 -2.92 -0.91
N VAL A 152 13.28 -2.84 -1.72
CA VAL A 152 14.67 -2.82 -1.27
C VAL A 152 15.35 -1.64 -1.96
N PHE A 153 16.11 -0.87 -1.19
CA PHE A 153 16.78 0.33 -1.65
C PHE A 153 18.29 0.18 -1.57
N ALA A 154 18.97 0.77 -2.54
CA ALA A 154 20.41 1.00 -2.50
C ALA A 154 20.76 2.07 -1.43
N PRO A 155 22.04 2.22 -1.05
CA PRO A 155 22.48 3.40 -0.33
C PRO A 155 22.13 4.68 -1.10
N ALA A 156 21.68 5.72 -0.37
CA ALA A 156 21.44 7.03 -0.96
C ALA A 156 22.77 7.64 -1.45
N ARG A 157 22.76 8.26 -2.64
CA ARG A 157 23.90 9.04 -3.11
C ARG A 157 23.88 10.43 -2.48
N ARG A 158 25.00 11.13 -2.54
CA ARG A 158 25.10 12.50 -2.01
C ARG A 158 24.05 13.40 -2.67
N GLY A 159 23.20 14.01 -1.85
CA GLY A 159 22.11 14.89 -2.30
C GLY A 159 20.77 14.19 -2.53
N GLU A 160 20.71 12.86 -2.45
CA GLU A 160 19.46 12.10 -2.50
C GLU A 160 18.89 11.93 -1.09
N LYS A 161 17.57 12.08 -0.95
CA LYS A 161 16.88 11.79 0.32
C LYS A 161 16.79 10.29 0.60
N GLU A 162 16.66 9.50 -0.46
CA GLU A 162 16.56 8.04 -0.41
C GLU A 162 17.35 7.45 -1.58
N GLY A 163 17.90 6.25 -1.40
CA GLY A 163 18.53 5.54 -2.49
C GLY A 163 17.51 5.03 -3.50
N ARG A 164 17.97 4.71 -4.71
CA ARG A 164 17.11 4.10 -5.72
C ARG A 164 16.60 2.71 -5.30
N LEU A 165 15.47 2.32 -5.87
CA LEU A 165 14.93 0.97 -5.71
C LEU A 165 15.82 -0.05 -6.44
N LEU A 166 16.18 -1.11 -5.71
CA LEU A 166 16.78 -2.35 -6.23
C LEU A 166 15.70 -3.41 -6.48
N TYR A 167 14.60 -3.35 -5.73
CA TYR A 167 13.47 -4.25 -5.82
C TYR A 167 12.21 -3.48 -5.47
N LEU A 168 11.13 -3.71 -6.22
CA LEU A 168 9.77 -3.29 -5.87
C LEU A 168 8.79 -4.24 -6.54
N GLN A 169 8.21 -5.17 -5.79
CA GLN A 169 7.22 -6.10 -6.31
C GLN A 169 6.13 -6.37 -5.29
N LYS A 170 4.95 -6.78 -5.78
CA LYS A 170 3.80 -7.14 -4.96
C LYS A 170 3.97 -8.53 -4.35
N HIS A 171 3.80 -8.59 -3.03
CA HIS A 171 3.69 -9.83 -2.27
C HIS A 171 2.31 -9.93 -1.67
N ARG A 172 1.81 -11.15 -1.50
CA ARG A 172 0.55 -11.39 -0.78
C ARG A 172 0.83 -11.38 0.72
N ILE A 173 0.34 -10.37 1.42
CA ILE A 173 0.55 -10.16 2.85
C ILE A 173 -0.74 -10.48 3.62
N ARG A 174 -0.60 -11.22 4.72
CA ARG A 174 -1.68 -11.61 5.63
C ARG A 174 -1.45 -11.03 7.02
N SER A 175 -2.49 -11.04 7.84
CA SER A 175 -2.43 -10.55 9.21
C SER A 175 -1.41 -11.33 10.04
N GLY A 176 -0.66 -10.63 10.89
CA GLY A 176 0.34 -11.20 11.80
C GLY A 176 1.77 -11.06 11.28
N ASN A 177 2.67 -11.85 11.88
CA ASN A 177 4.10 -11.79 11.54
C ASN A 177 4.40 -12.67 10.33
N GLN A 178 5.23 -12.18 9.41
CA GLN A 178 5.67 -12.93 8.23
C GLN A 178 7.15 -12.68 7.93
N ARG A 179 7.79 -13.70 7.35
CA ARG A 179 9.14 -13.59 6.79
C ARG A 179 9.05 -13.53 5.26
N ILE A 180 9.75 -12.58 4.66
CA ILE A 180 9.84 -12.40 3.21
C ILE A 180 11.31 -12.38 2.82
N GLN A 181 11.67 -13.16 1.81
CA GLN A 181 13.02 -13.19 1.27
C GLN A 181 13.00 -12.75 -0.19
N VAL A 182 13.92 -11.85 -0.55
CA VAL A 182 14.10 -11.36 -1.92
C VAL A 182 15.59 -11.33 -2.27
N GLU A 183 15.92 -11.42 -3.55
CA GLU A 183 17.29 -11.29 -4.04
C GLU A 183 17.47 -9.97 -4.81
N VAL A 184 18.61 -9.31 -4.62
CA VAL A 184 19.01 -8.10 -5.35
C VAL A 184 20.43 -8.22 -5.90
N GLY A 185 20.70 -7.55 -7.02
CA GLY A 185 21.99 -7.59 -7.69
C GLY A 185 23.04 -6.63 -7.14
N GLU A 186 22.72 -5.86 -6.11
CA GLU A 186 23.59 -4.82 -5.54
C GLU A 186 23.42 -4.75 -4.02
N ARG A 187 24.45 -4.25 -3.32
CA ARG A 187 24.41 -4.15 -1.86
C ARG A 187 23.27 -3.22 -1.42
N PRO A 188 22.29 -3.71 -0.65
CA PRO A 188 21.15 -2.93 -0.22
C PRO A 188 21.46 -2.18 1.10
N ALA A 189 20.69 -1.12 1.38
CA ALA A 189 20.82 -0.31 2.60
C ALA A 189 19.55 -0.26 3.44
N ARG A 190 18.38 -0.28 2.80
CA ARG A 190 17.06 -0.22 3.47
C ARG A 190 16.11 -1.18 2.77
N ALA A 191 15.14 -1.70 3.50
CA ALA A 191 14.07 -2.51 2.95
C ALA A 191 12.79 -2.38 3.78
N GLY A 192 11.65 -2.65 3.17
CA GLY A 192 10.39 -2.61 3.89
C GLY A 192 9.15 -2.97 3.10
N VAL A 193 8.03 -3.00 3.84
CA VAL A 193 6.66 -3.21 3.35
C VAL A 193 5.99 -1.87 3.08
N ASP A 194 5.23 -1.79 2.00
CA ASP A 194 4.63 -0.55 1.47
C ASP A 194 5.58 0.66 1.52
N PRO A 195 6.77 0.56 0.91
CA PRO A 195 7.82 1.58 1.06
C PRO A 195 7.50 2.89 0.33
N LEU A 196 6.43 2.93 -0.48
CA LEU A 196 5.99 4.10 -1.21
C LEU A 196 4.68 4.69 -0.67
N HIS A 197 4.19 4.19 0.47
CA HIS A 197 2.99 4.69 1.16
C HIS A 197 1.73 4.64 0.29
N LYS A 198 1.51 3.51 -0.40
CA LYS A 198 0.34 3.30 -1.27
C LYS A 198 -0.90 2.88 -0.47
N LEU A 199 -0.72 2.35 0.74
CA LEU A 199 -1.80 2.01 1.65
C LEU A 199 -2.05 3.15 2.63
N ILE A 200 -3.27 3.17 3.18
CA ILE A 200 -3.64 4.08 4.25
C ILE A 200 -3.11 3.51 5.58
N ASP A 201 -1.79 3.56 5.73
CA ASP A 201 -1.09 3.02 6.89
C ASP A 201 -1.05 4.02 8.05
N ARG A 202 -1.44 3.60 9.24
CA ARG A 202 -1.52 4.45 10.43
C ARG A 202 -0.15 4.94 10.89
N ILE A 203 0.91 4.14 10.69
CA ILE A 203 2.27 4.44 11.19
C ILE A 203 3.27 4.22 10.07
N SER A 204 3.09 4.95 8.98
CA SER A 204 3.88 4.78 7.76
C SER A 204 5.41 4.96 7.90
N ASP A 205 5.87 5.55 9.01
CA ASP A 205 7.29 5.76 9.29
C ASP A 205 8.03 4.48 9.71
N ASP A 206 7.33 3.41 10.11
CA ASP A 206 7.92 2.11 10.46
C ASP A 206 7.83 1.06 9.33
N ASN A 207 7.32 1.48 8.16
CA ASN A 207 7.27 0.69 6.94
C ASN A 207 8.65 0.22 6.48
N VAL A 208 9.71 1.03 6.66
CA VAL A 208 11.05 0.79 6.11
C VAL A 208 12.13 0.92 7.18
N VAL A 209 13.00 -0.08 7.27
CA VAL A 209 14.13 -0.11 8.22
C VAL A 209 15.48 -0.15 7.51
N GLY A 210 16.53 0.22 8.25
CA GLY A 210 17.91 -0.01 7.83
C GLY A 210 18.26 -1.49 7.88
N ILE A 211 18.95 -1.97 6.85
CA ILE A 211 19.41 -3.36 6.74
C ILE A 211 20.62 -3.58 7.64
N ARG A 212 20.63 -4.73 8.33
CA ARG A 212 21.75 -5.21 9.14
C ARG A 212 22.44 -6.39 8.45
N GLU A 213 23.72 -6.60 8.72
CA GLU A 213 24.39 -7.82 8.26
C GLU A 213 23.75 -9.05 8.95
N GLY A 214 23.39 -10.06 8.16
CA GLY A 214 22.90 -11.34 8.66
C GLY A 214 24.03 -12.09 9.38
N ARG A 215 23.72 -12.81 10.45
CA ARG A 215 24.69 -13.73 11.04
C ARG A 215 24.93 -14.87 10.05
N VAL A 216 26.09 -14.89 9.42
CA VAL A 216 26.59 -16.08 8.73
C VAL A 216 26.77 -17.15 9.80
N THR A 217 25.87 -18.14 9.83
CA THR A 217 26.15 -19.36 10.62
C THR A 217 27.21 -20.11 9.83
N PRO A 218 28.42 -20.33 10.36
CA PRO A 218 29.43 -21.10 9.66
C PRO A 218 28.83 -22.47 9.35
N ALA A 219 28.99 -22.93 8.11
CA ALA A 219 28.66 -24.31 7.77
C ALA A 219 29.34 -25.22 8.80
N ALA A 220 28.56 -26.10 9.43
CA ALA A 220 29.09 -27.06 10.39
C ALA A 220 30.27 -27.78 9.70
N ALA A 221 31.47 -27.60 10.25
CA ALA A 221 32.61 -28.38 9.85
C ALA A 221 32.24 -29.85 10.03
N GLY A 222 32.15 -30.58 8.93
CA GLY A 222 31.95 -32.03 8.96
C GLY A 222 33.08 -32.68 9.78
N PRO A 223 32.80 -33.78 10.49
CA PRO A 223 33.80 -34.43 11.31
C PRO A 223 34.97 -34.90 10.46
N VAL A 224 36.16 -34.72 11.03
CA VAL A 224 37.50 -35.03 10.48
C VAL A 224 37.66 -36.51 10.16
#